data_AF-A0A6G5A4P8-F1
#
_entry.id   AF-A0A6G5A4P8-F1
#
_cell.length_a   1.000
_cell.length_b   1.000
_cell.length_c   1.000
_cell.angle_alpha   90.00
_cell.angle_beta   90.00
_cell.angle_gamma   90.00
#
_symmetry.space_group_name_H-M   'P 1'
#
loop_
_entity.id
_entity.type
_entity.pdbx_description
1 polymer ?
#
loop_
_entity_poly.entity_id
_entity_poly.type
_entity_poly.pdbx_seq_one_letter_code
_entity_poly.pdbx_strand_id
1 'polypeptide(L)'
;MKLVLPAFLVWAFIVATLIPSYISAKELEFKNGKCIFNGMNMAKTTVQYTDPTRCTAYFCEPGKHEMIIKGCPPPDDYDYEAYYDPTRWPDCCEAYK
;
A
#
# COMPACT_ATOMS: atom_id res chain seq x y z
N MET A 1 9.35 50.07 -30.08
CA MET A 1 9.16 49.46 -28.73
C MET A 1 9.37 47.97 -28.88
N LYS A 2 10.40 47.42 -28.23
CA LYS A 2 10.92 46.06 -28.46
C LYS A 2 10.10 45.02 -27.66
N LEU A 3 9.68 43.96 -28.34
CA LEU A 3 8.98 42.79 -27.82
C LEU A 3 9.93 41.94 -26.96
N VAL A 4 10.03 42.24 -25.66
CA VAL A 4 10.88 41.47 -24.71
C VAL A 4 10.05 40.53 -23.81
N LEU A 5 8.71 40.65 -23.83
CA LEU A 5 7.82 39.86 -22.97
C LEU A 5 7.60 38.36 -23.31
N PRO A 6 7.81 37.82 -24.53
CA PRO A 6 7.40 36.44 -24.80
C PRO A 6 8.36 35.38 -24.22
N ALA A 7 9.65 35.71 -24.01
CA ALA A 7 10.65 34.72 -23.59
C ALA A 7 10.47 34.24 -22.13
N PHE A 8 10.03 35.12 -21.23
CA PHE A 8 9.82 34.78 -19.82
C PHE A 8 8.63 33.81 -19.62
N LEU A 9 7.56 34.00 -20.41
CA LEU A 9 6.39 33.13 -20.35
C LEU A 9 6.68 31.73 -20.87
N VAL A 10 7.50 31.61 -21.93
CA VAL A 10 7.93 30.32 -22.47
C VAL A 10 8.80 29.58 -21.45
N TRP A 11 9.71 30.29 -20.77
CA TRP A 11 10.58 29.68 -19.76
C TRP A 11 9.80 29.16 -18.55
N ALA A 12 8.83 29.92 -18.05
CA ALA A 12 7.97 29.50 -16.93
C ALA A 12 7.13 28.25 -17.28
N PHE A 13 6.67 28.13 -18.54
CA PHE A 13 5.90 26.97 -18.98
C PHE A 13 6.74 25.68 -19.04
N ILE A 14 8.02 25.78 -19.42
CA ILE A 14 8.94 24.62 -19.48
C ILE A 14 9.29 24.13 -18.06
N VAL A 15 9.42 25.04 -17.08
CA VAL A 15 9.71 24.65 -15.69
C VAL A 15 8.51 23.96 -15.04
N ALA A 16 7.28 24.36 -15.39
CA ALA A 16 6.06 23.76 -14.83
C ALA A 16 5.81 22.31 -15.30
N THR A 17 6.29 21.92 -16.49
CA THR A 17 6.11 20.55 -17.00
C THR A 17 7.15 19.55 -16.50
N LEU A 18 8.22 20.02 -15.86
CA LEU A 18 9.28 19.17 -15.30
C LEU A 18 9.02 18.70 -13.87
N ILE A 19 7.85 19.00 -13.28
CA ILE A 19 7.51 18.47 -11.96
C ILE A 19 7.39 16.95 -12.08
N PRO A 20 8.30 16.16 -11.48
CA PRO A 20 8.20 14.71 -11.53
C PRO A 20 6.93 14.33 -10.80
N SER A 21 6.02 13.67 -11.52
CA SER A 21 4.88 13.01 -10.90
C SER A 21 5.45 11.90 -10.03
N TYR A 22 5.45 12.09 -8.71
CA TYR A 22 5.76 11.01 -7.77
C TYR A 22 4.64 9.97 -7.88
N ILE A 23 4.83 9.00 -8.78
CA ILE A 23 4.10 7.75 -8.71
C ILE A 23 4.61 7.10 -7.43
N SER A 24 3.82 7.17 -6.36
CA SER A 24 4.06 6.40 -5.15
C SER A 24 3.87 4.93 -5.51
N ALA A 25 4.91 4.31 -6.07
CA ALA A 25 5.03 2.87 -6.08
C ALA A 25 4.97 2.45 -4.62
N LYS A 26 4.01 1.59 -4.26
CA LYS A 26 3.86 1.12 -2.87
C LYS A 26 5.21 0.65 -2.36
N GLU A 27 5.83 1.44 -1.49
CA GLU A 27 7.20 1.20 -1.06
C GLU A 27 7.16 0.14 0.04
N LEU A 28 7.74 -1.02 -0.26
CA LEU A 28 7.96 -2.10 0.69
C LEU A 28 9.45 -2.12 1.02
N GLU A 29 9.79 -1.77 2.24
CA GLU A 29 11.15 -1.85 2.77
C GLU A 29 11.25 -2.91 3.86
N PHE A 30 12.43 -3.50 3.99
CA PHE A 30 12.77 -4.41 5.08
C PHE A 30 13.89 -3.79 5.91
N LYS A 31 13.58 -3.35 7.13
CA LYS A 31 14.54 -2.70 8.03
C LYS A 31 14.40 -3.23 9.44
N ASN A 32 15.52 -3.56 10.08
CA ASN A 32 15.58 -4.01 11.49
C ASN A 32 14.62 -5.18 11.82
N GLY A 33 14.47 -6.14 10.91
CA GLY A 33 13.57 -7.28 11.09
C GLY A 33 12.08 -6.93 11.04
N LYS A 34 11.72 -5.81 10.41
CA LYS A 34 10.33 -5.35 10.19
C LYS A 34 10.09 -5.07 8.71
N CYS A 35 8.83 -5.12 8.29
CA CYS A 35 8.41 -4.59 7.00
C CYS A 35 7.89 -3.17 7.20
N ILE A 36 8.29 -2.26 6.32
CA ILE A 36 7.74 -0.93 6.22
C ILE A 36 6.96 -0.92 4.91
N PHE A 37 5.63 -0.84 5.00
CA PHE A 37 4.77 -0.86 3.81
C PHE A 37 3.99 0.45 3.75
N ASN A 38 4.19 1.23 2.69
CA ASN A 38 3.62 2.59 2.55
C ASN A 38 3.93 3.49 3.77
N GLY A 39 5.16 3.42 4.28
CA GLY A 39 5.58 4.15 5.48
C GLY A 39 5.03 3.60 6.80
N MET A 40 4.18 2.57 6.78
CA MET A 40 3.66 1.93 8.00
C MET A 40 4.58 0.80 8.46
N ASN A 41 5.00 0.87 9.72
CA ASN A 41 5.74 -0.21 10.36
C ASN A 41 4.81 -1.39 10.63
N MET A 42 5.08 -2.53 10.01
CA MET A 42 4.40 -3.80 10.27
C MET A 42 5.28 -4.65 11.19
N ALA A 43 4.72 -5.08 12.32
CA ALA A 43 5.37 -6.09 13.14
C ALA A 43 5.33 -7.45 12.41
N LYS A 44 6.27 -8.33 12.78
CA LYS A 44 6.30 -9.73 12.30
C LYS A 44 4.90 -10.34 12.50
N THR A 45 4.38 -11.00 11.47
CA THR A 45 3.06 -11.67 11.52
C THR A 45 1.85 -10.75 11.79
N THR A 46 1.99 -9.43 11.68
CA THR A 46 0.86 -8.51 11.92
C THR A 46 -0.02 -8.38 10.69
N VAL A 47 -1.28 -8.82 10.80
CA VAL A 47 -2.32 -8.54 9.82
C VAL A 47 -2.73 -7.08 9.97
N GLN A 48 -2.37 -6.24 9.00
CA GLN A 48 -2.90 -4.88 8.91
C GLN A 48 -4.13 -4.87 8.00
N TYR A 49 -5.27 -4.42 8.52
CA TYR A 49 -6.51 -4.34 7.76
C TYR A 49 -6.57 -2.98 7.09
N THR A 50 -6.09 -2.88 5.86
CA THR A 50 -6.29 -1.65 5.08
C THR A 50 -7.62 -1.77 4.38
N ASP A 51 -8.61 -1.05 4.92
CA ASP A 51 -9.93 -0.78 4.31
C ASP A 51 -10.99 -1.89 4.53
N PRO A 52 -12.07 -1.60 5.29
CA PRO A 52 -13.21 -2.52 5.44
C PRO A 52 -13.91 -2.83 4.11
N THR A 53 -13.69 -2.03 3.06
CA THR A 53 -14.23 -2.31 1.72
C THR A 53 -13.44 -3.35 0.92
N ARG A 54 -12.20 -3.69 1.33
CA ARG A 54 -11.31 -4.56 0.54
C ARG A 54 -10.91 -5.87 1.20
N CYS A 55 -11.37 -6.15 2.43
CA CYS A 55 -11.14 -7.38 3.19
C CYS A 55 -9.82 -8.10 2.83
N THR A 56 -8.70 -7.43 3.07
CA THR A 56 -7.36 -7.88 2.67
C THR A 56 -6.48 -7.98 3.91
N ALA A 57 -5.70 -9.05 4.01
CA ALA A 57 -4.68 -9.26 5.03
C ALA A 57 -3.27 -9.12 4.41
N TYR A 58 -2.37 -8.47 5.15
CA TYR A 58 -0.96 -8.35 4.78
C TYR A 58 -0.12 -9.10 5.82
N PHE A 59 0.74 -10.01 5.39
CA PHE A 59 1.63 -10.77 6.25
C PHE A 59 3.06 -10.38 5.94
N CYS A 60 3.76 -9.88 6.95
CA CYS A 60 5.16 -9.50 6.86
C CYS A 60 6.08 -10.67 7.25
N GLU A 61 6.93 -11.10 6.33
CA GLU A 61 7.95 -12.13 6.54
C GLU A 61 9.36 -11.54 6.33
N PRO A 62 9.89 -10.79 7.32
CA PRO A 62 11.12 -10.03 7.15
C PRO A 62 12.36 -10.93 6.97
N GLY A 63 12.34 -12.16 7.49
CA GLY A 63 13.41 -13.13 7.28
C GLY A 63 13.51 -13.66 5.84
N LYS A 64 12.41 -13.58 5.08
CA LYS A 64 12.33 -14.00 3.68
C LYS A 64 12.35 -12.82 2.70
N HIS A 65 12.37 -11.59 3.21
CA HIS A 65 12.24 -10.36 2.41
C HIS A 65 10.98 -10.38 1.52
N GLU A 66 9.87 -10.88 2.06
CA GLU A 66 8.59 -10.91 1.35
C GLU A 66 7.44 -10.35 2.21
N MET A 67 6.43 -9.84 1.51
CA MET A 67 5.14 -9.50 2.09
C MET A 67 4.06 -10.23 1.30
N ILE A 68 3.25 -11.02 2.00
CA ILE A 68 2.17 -11.81 1.40
C ILE A 68 0.88 -11.04 1.59
N ILE A 69 0.15 -10.82 0.49
CA ILE A 69 -1.16 -10.17 0.49
C ILE A 69 -2.21 -11.24 0.23
N LYS A 70 -3.14 -11.42 1.17
CA LYS A 70 -4.27 -12.35 1.03
C LYS A 70 -5.57 -11.57 0.91
N GLY A 71 -6.37 -11.91 -0.08
CA GLY A 71 -7.72 -11.39 -0.26
C GLY A 71 -8.78 -12.45 0.05
N CYS A 72 -10.03 -12.15 -0.31
CA CYS A 72 -11.11 -13.11 -0.32
C CYS A 72 -11.19 -13.88 -1.66
N PRO A 73 -11.73 -15.11 -1.67
CA PRO A 73 -12.11 -15.91 -0.50
C PRO A 73 -10.88 -16.41 0.27
N PRO A 74 -11.00 -16.67 1.59
CA PRO A 74 -9.92 -17.29 2.35
C PRO A 74 -9.71 -18.74 1.86
N PRO A 75 -8.49 -19.30 1.99
CA PRO A 75 -8.23 -20.68 1.62
C PRO A 75 -8.97 -21.64 2.57
N ASP A 76 -9.34 -22.81 2.05
CA ASP A 76 -10.19 -23.80 2.74
C ASP A 76 -9.58 -24.34 4.05
N ASP A 77 -8.26 -24.25 4.20
CA ASP A 77 -7.48 -24.74 5.34
C ASP A 77 -7.19 -23.64 6.38
N TYR A 78 -7.80 -22.46 6.25
CA TYR A 78 -7.57 -21.37 7.20
C TYR A 78 -8.34 -21.58 8.51
N ASP A 79 -7.72 -22.33 9.42
CA ASP A 79 -8.22 -22.55 10.78
C ASP A 79 -7.70 -21.45 11.72
N TYR A 80 -8.54 -20.45 11.99
CA TYR A 80 -8.19 -19.36 12.90
C TYR A 80 -9.05 -19.47 14.15
N GLU A 81 -8.46 -19.99 15.23
CA GLU A 81 -9.10 -20.14 16.55
C GLU A 81 -9.30 -18.81 17.31
N ALA A 82 -9.35 -17.66 16.63
CA ALA A 82 -9.57 -16.40 17.34
C ALA A 82 -11.00 -15.88 17.21
N TYR A 83 -11.28 -14.90 18.07
CA TYR A 83 -12.56 -14.23 18.17
C TYR A 83 -13.01 -13.67 16.81
N TYR A 84 -14.20 -14.08 16.36
CA TYR A 84 -14.81 -13.62 15.12
C TYR A 84 -14.95 -12.09 15.11
N ASP A 85 -14.40 -11.44 14.09
CA ASP A 85 -14.51 -10.00 13.87
C ASP A 85 -14.86 -9.72 12.39
N PRO A 86 -16.12 -9.38 12.06
CA PRO A 86 -16.58 -9.22 10.69
C PRO A 86 -15.94 -8.03 9.95
N THR A 87 -15.09 -7.23 10.62
CA THR A 87 -14.32 -6.15 10.00
C THR A 87 -12.92 -6.60 9.56
N ARG A 88 -12.55 -7.85 9.86
CA ARG A 88 -11.20 -8.38 9.69
C ARG A 88 -11.19 -9.60 8.78
N TRP A 89 -10.17 -9.71 7.94
CA TRP A 89 -9.93 -10.95 7.21
C TRP A 89 -9.51 -12.05 8.22
N PRO A 90 -10.03 -13.28 8.11
CA PRO A 90 -10.87 -13.80 7.02
C PRO A 90 -12.38 -13.56 7.20
N ASP A 91 -12.85 -13.16 8.38
CA ASP A 91 -14.27 -13.07 8.72
C ASP A 91 -15.05 -12.07 7.86
N CYS A 92 -14.43 -10.97 7.43
CA CYS A 92 -15.03 -10.02 6.49
C CYS A 92 -15.25 -10.59 5.07
N CYS A 93 -14.79 -11.82 4.77
CA CYS A 93 -14.97 -12.44 3.46
C CYS A 93 -16.35 -13.08 3.26
N GLU A 94 -17.22 -13.11 4.26
CA GLU A 94 -18.58 -13.66 4.12
C GLU A 94 -19.40 -12.96 3.03
N ALA A 95 -19.16 -11.67 2.79
CA ALA A 95 -19.82 -10.90 1.73
C ALA A 95 -19.41 -11.31 0.30
N TYR A 96 -18.37 -12.13 0.14
CA TYR A 96 -17.83 -12.58 -1.15
C TYR A 96 -18.11 -14.06 -1.46
N LYS A 97 -18.84 -14.77 -0.60
CA LYS A 97 -19.32 -16.14 -0.84
C LYS A 97 -20.64 -16.13 -1.61
#